data_AF-A0A3M6JYC0-F1
#
_entry.id   AF-A0A3M6JYC0-F1
#
_cell.length_a   1.000
_cell.length_b   1.000
_cell.length_c   1.000
_cell.angle_alpha   90.00
_cell.angle_beta   90.00
_cell.angle_gamma   90.00
#
_symmetry.space_group_name_H-M   'P 1'
#
loop_
_entity.id
_entity.type
_entity.pdbx_description
1 polymer ?
#
loop_
_entity_poly.entity_id
_entity_poly.type
_entity_poly.pdbx_seq_one_letter_code
_entity_poly.pdbx_strand_id
1 'polypeptide(L)'
;MPFEEIEVPKELREFMIDGAEETILGQTNGALKQYRYGNLHIREYEDKFLVHTDKIDPRKDPIGHLVYDAPEVLIGLACAIFGGSKVAKSVFNNNSKKLSLTSGLISSVLSGYIGYVASKKIKDYLE
;
A
#
# COMPACT_ATOMS: atom_id res chain seq x y z
N MET A 1 -1.80 -13.31 -7.61
CA MET A 1 -0.38 -13.18 -7.31
C MET A 1 0.01 -11.71 -7.39
N PRO A 2 0.23 -11.02 -6.24
CA PRO A 2 0.89 -9.72 -6.29
C PRO A 2 2.23 -9.98 -6.98
N PHE A 3 2.41 -9.41 -8.18
CA PHE A 3 3.52 -9.64 -9.11
C PHE A 3 4.54 -10.67 -8.61
N GLU A 4 4.39 -11.94 -9.00
CA GLU A 4 5.16 -13.11 -8.54
C GLU A 4 6.43 -12.71 -7.76
N GLU A 5 6.30 -12.59 -6.43
CA GLU A 5 7.46 -12.30 -5.59
C GLU A 5 8.40 -13.49 -5.71
N ILE A 6 9.58 -13.26 -6.27
CA ILE A 6 10.61 -14.27 -6.41
C ILE A 6 11.45 -14.23 -5.15
N GLU A 7 11.50 -15.37 -4.46
CA GLU A 7 12.40 -15.59 -3.34
C GLU A 7 13.78 -16.00 -3.86
N VAL A 8 14.80 -15.25 -3.46
CA VAL A 8 16.20 -15.48 -3.81
C VAL A 8 16.98 -15.73 -2.51
N PRO A 9 17.29 -16.99 -2.15
CA PRO A 9 18.11 -17.31 -0.99
C PRO A 9 19.50 -16.68 -1.07
N LYS A 10 19.96 -16.06 0.02
CA LYS A 10 21.30 -15.44 0.08
C LYS A 10 22.42 -16.47 -0.10
N GLU A 11 22.19 -17.70 0.36
CA GLU A 11 23.14 -18.81 0.24
C GLU A 11 23.48 -19.18 -1.21
N LEU A 12 22.55 -18.95 -2.15
CA LEU A 12 22.77 -19.29 -3.57
C LEU A 12 23.62 -18.25 -4.29
N ARG A 13 23.51 -16.97 -3.90
CA ARG A 13 24.36 -15.86 -4.34
C ARG A 13 24.02 -14.57 -3.58
N GLU A 14 24.94 -14.06 -2.77
CA GLU A 14 24.90 -12.66 -2.33
C GLU A 14 25.30 -11.76 -3.50
N PHE A 15 24.35 -11.19 -4.23
CA PHE A 15 24.67 -10.02 -5.03
C PHE A 15 23.52 -9.02 -5.07
N MET A 16 23.82 -7.79 -4.66
CA MET A 16 23.00 -6.62 -4.98
C MET A 16 23.32 -6.22 -6.42
N ILE A 17 22.30 -5.87 -7.19
CA ILE A 17 22.50 -5.36 -8.56
C ILE A 17 23.24 -4.03 -8.47
N ASP A 18 24.29 -3.86 -9.29
CA ASP A 18 25.00 -2.59 -9.37
C ASP A 18 24.05 -1.47 -9.82
N GLY A 19 24.04 -0.37 -9.09
CA GLY A 19 23.10 0.74 -9.27
C GLY A 19 21.70 0.55 -8.65
N ALA A 20 21.46 -0.53 -7.88
CA ALA A 20 20.27 -0.60 -7.04
C ALA A 20 20.37 0.41 -5.88
N GLU A 21 19.34 1.26 -5.74
CA GLU A 21 19.32 2.33 -4.74
C GLU A 21 18.42 1.94 -3.56
N GLU A 22 18.90 2.17 -2.33
CA GLU A 22 18.09 1.97 -1.13
C GLU A 22 16.87 2.92 -1.15
N THR A 23 15.71 2.45 -0.72
CA THR A 23 14.47 3.23 -0.72
C THR A 23 13.63 3.00 0.54
N ILE A 24 12.83 4.00 0.87
CA ILE A 24 11.75 3.90 1.87
C ILE A 24 10.36 3.77 1.21
N LEU A 25 10.30 3.73 -0.14
CA LEU A 25 9.04 3.71 -0.89
C LEU A 25 8.57 2.27 -1.14
N GLY A 26 7.59 1.87 -0.35
CA GLY A 26 6.96 0.56 -0.42
C GLY A 26 6.53 0.10 0.96
N GLN A 27 5.86 -1.05 1.02
CA GLN A 27 5.61 -1.72 2.30
C GLN A 27 6.86 -2.51 2.69
N THR A 28 7.38 -2.27 3.90
CA THR A 28 8.57 -2.96 4.44
C THR A 28 8.34 -4.44 4.66
N ASN A 29 7.15 -4.84 5.10
CA ASN A 29 6.77 -6.24 5.34
C ASN A 29 7.83 -7.02 6.16
N GLY A 30 8.44 -6.36 7.15
CA GLY A 30 9.46 -6.95 8.01
C GLY A 30 10.87 -7.05 7.40
N ALA A 31 11.09 -6.53 6.19
CA ALA A 31 12.42 -6.48 5.58
C ALA A 31 13.36 -5.56 6.36
N LEU A 32 14.64 -5.91 6.38
CA LEU A 32 15.72 -5.12 6.97
C LEU A 32 15.95 -3.83 6.15
N LYS A 33 15.95 -3.97 4.83
CA LYS A 33 16.15 -2.89 3.85
C LYS A 33 15.34 -3.13 2.59
N GLN A 34 15.14 -2.07 1.81
CA GLN A 34 14.48 -2.14 0.51
C GLN A 34 15.28 -1.38 -0.53
N TYR A 35 15.29 -1.88 -1.76
CA TYR A 35 16.03 -1.31 -2.87
C TYR A 35 15.18 -1.24 -4.13
N ARG A 36 15.51 -0.29 -5.02
CA ARG A 36 14.88 -0.15 -6.32
C ARG A 36 15.91 -0.03 -7.44
N TYR A 37 15.67 -0.77 -8.52
CA TYR A 37 16.44 -0.70 -9.76
C TYR A 37 15.47 -0.63 -10.96
N GLY A 38 15.28 0.57 -11.50
CA GLY A 38 14.15 0.83 -12.40
C GLY A 38 12.83 0.44 -11.76
N ASN A 39 12.09 -0.46 -12.39
CA ASN A 39 10.81 -0.99 -11.91
C ASN A 39 10.96 -2.17 -10.92
N LEU A 40 12.17 -2.67 -10.71
CA LEU A 40 12.43 -3.76 -9.77
C LEU A 40 12.40 -3.23 -8.35
N HIS A 41 11.67 -3.90 -7.46
CA HIS A 41 11.66 -3.65 -6.04
C HIS A 41 12.16 -4.89 -5.31
N ILE A 42 13.18 -4.70 -4.48
CA ILE A 42 13.90 -5.75 -3.76
C ILE A 42 13.73 -5.48 -2.27
N ARG A 43 13.27 -6.49 -1.53
CA ARG A 43 13.26 -6.51 -0.07
C ARG A 43 14.34 -7.44 0.44
N GLU A 44 15.18 -6.95 1.33
CA GLU A 44 16.23 -7.73 1.96
C GLU A 44 15.78 -8.26 3.33
N TYR A 45 15.83 -9.57 3.50
CA TYR A 45 15.64 -10.27 4.76
C TYR A 45 16.98 -10.88 5.23
N GLU A 46 16.99 -11.52 6.38
CA GLU A 46 18.21 -12.11 6.95
C GLU A 46 18.77 -13.24 6.07
N ASP A 47 17.91 -14.10 5.54
CA ASP A 47 18.23 -15.33 4.81
C ASP A 47 17.97 -15.23 3.30
N LYS A 48 17.22 -14.21 2.85
CA LYS A 48 16.75 -14.10 1.46
C LYS A 48 16.54 -12.68 0.97
N PHE A 49 16.35 -12.55 -0.33
CA PHE A 49 15.73 -11.40 -0.96
C PHE A 49 14.35 -11.78 -1.50
N LEU A 50 13.36 -10.91 -1.34
CA LEU A 50 12.09 -11.01 -2.07
C LEU A 50 12.07 -9.92 -3.14
N VAL A 51 11.84 -10.32 -4.38
CA VAL A 51 11.95 -9.41 -5.53
C VAL A 51 10.66 -9.46 -6.34
N HIS A 52 10.13 -8.29 -6.71
CA HIS A 52 9.06 -8.17 -7.69
C HIS A 52 9.30 -6.99 -8.62
N THR A 53 8.57 -6.96 -9.73
CA THR A 53 8.61 -5.87 -10.69
C THR A 53 7.31 -5.09 -10.63
N ASP A 54 7.38 -3.82 -10.29
CA ASP A 54 6.25 -2.89 -10.38
C ASP A 54 5.98 -2.57 -11.87
N LYS A 55 4.71 -2.35 -12.27
CA LYS A 55 4.41 -1.81 -13.61
C LYS A 55 4.93 -0.40 -13.76
N ILE A 56 4.85 0.40 -12.70
CA ILE A 56 5.26 1.81 -12.69
C ILE A 56 6.17 2.08 -11.49
N ASP A 57 7.36 2.64 -11.73
CA ASP A 57 8.26 3.08 -10.66
C ASP A 57 7.64 4.28 -9.91
N PRO A 58 7.31 4.15 -8.61
CA PRO A 58 6.69 5.21 -7.82
C PRO A 58 7.58 6.43 -7.64
N ARG A 59 8.89 6.34 -7.89
CA ARG A 59 9.80 7.50 -7.87
C ARG A 59 9.59 8.41 -9.08
N LYS A 60 9.08 7.85 -10.19
CA LYS A 60 8.89 8.56 -11.47
C LYS A 60 7.44 8.95 -11.68
N ASP A 61 6.51 8.03 -11.42
CA ASP A 61 5.07 8.29 -11.53
C ASP A 61 4.31 7.67 -10.33
N PRO A 62 4.24 8.40 -9.20
CA PRO A 62 3.56 7.94 -8.00
C PRO A 62 2.06 7.66 -8.23
N ILE A 63 1.41 8.44 -9.10
CA ILE A 63 -0.03 8.31 -9.34
C ILE A 63 -0.30 7.09 -10.22
N GLY A 64 0.49 6.90 -11.28
CA GLY A 64 0.43 5.70 -12.10
C GLY A 64 0.65 4.44 -11.26
N HIS A 65 1.63 4.45 -10.36
CA HIS A 65 1.86 3.33 -9.44
C HIS A 65 0.62 3.00 -8.59
N LEU A 66 -0.05 4.00 -8.02
CA LEU A 66 -1.29 3.77 -7.27
C LEU A 66 -2.42 3.19 -8.13
N VAL A 67 -2.50 3.54 -9.41
CA VAL A 67 -3.55 3.06 -10.31
C VAL A 67 -3.28 1.62 -10.76
N TYR A 68 -2.04 1.31 -11.11
CA TYR A 68 -1.69 0.05 -11.78
C TYR A 68 -1.13 -1.02 -10.85
N ASP A 69 -0.44 -0.62 -9.79
CA ASP A 69 0.26 -1.52 -8.85
C ASP A 69 -0.45 -1.59 -7.50
N ALA A 70 -0.99 -0.48 -6.99
CA ALA A 70 -1.63 -0.40 -5.66
C ALA A 70 -3.06 0.20 -5.63
N PRO A 71 -4.01 -0.24 -6.51
CA PRO A 71 -5.36 0.33 -6.58
C PRO A 71 -6.16 0.20 -5.28
N GLU A 72 -5.86 -0.81 -4.45
CA GLU A 72 -6.45 -1.00 -3.13
C GLU A 72 -6.26 0.22 -2.20
N VAL A 73 -5.17 0.97 -2.36
CA VAL A 73 -4.89 2.18 -1.59
C VAL A 73 -5.84 3.30 -1.99
N LEU A 74 -6.11 3.46 -3.30
CA LEU A 74 -7.07 4.44 -3.82
C LEU A 74 -8.50 4.11 -3.36
N ILE A 75 -8.87 2.82 -3.38
CA ILE A 75 -10.17 2.36 -2.90
C ILE A 75 -10.31 2.65 -1.39
N GLY A 76 -9.28 2.35 -0.60
CA GLY A 76 -9.26 2.69 0.83
C GLY A 76 -9.45 4.19 1.07
N LEU A 77 -8.74 5.04 0.33
CA LEU A 77 -8.89 6.50 0.45
C LEU A 77 -10.30 6.98 0.07
N ALA A 78 -10.87 6.44 -1.00
CA ALA A 78 -12.24 6.77 -1.42
C ALA A 78 -13.25 6.37 -0.33
N CYS A 79 -13.13 5.16 0.23
CA CYS A 79 -13.96 4.69 1.33
C CYS A 79 -13.86 5.61 2.55
N ALA A 80 -12.65 6.06 2.91
CA ALA A 80 -12.43 6.99 4.01
C ALA A 80 -13.18 8.32 3.81
N ILE A 81 -13.06 8.92 2.62
CA ILE A 81 -13.71 10.19 2.28
C ILE A 81 -15.24 10.05 2.35
N PHE A 82 -15.81 9.01 1.73
CA PHE A 82 -17.26 8.84 1.68
C PHE A 82 -17.83 8.41 3.04
N GLY A 83 -17.18 7.49 3.75
CA GLY A 83 -17.60 7.02 5.06
C GLY A 83 -17.50 8.11 6.14
N GLY A 84 -16.43 8.89 6.13
CA GLY A 84 -16.26 10.07 6.97
C GLY A 84 -17.33 11.12 6.71
N SER A 85 -17.50 11.51 5.43
CA SER A 85 -18.43 12.56 5.03
C SER A 85 -19.89 12.22 5.33
N LYS A 86 -20.30 10.95 5.12
CA LYS A 86 -21.68 10.50 5.36
C LYS A 86 -22.03 10.56 6.84
N VAL A 87 -21.14 10.07 7.71
CA VAL A 87 -21.34 10.10 9.17
C VAL A 87 -21.27 11.51 9.71
N ALA A 88 -20.28 12.31 9.31
CA ALA A 88 -20.17 13.70 9.75
C ALA A 88 -21.43 14.52 9.42
N LYS A 89 -21.99 14.38 8.21
CA LYS A 89 -23.24 15.03 7.80
C LYS A 89 -24.44 14.56 8.62
N SER A 90 -24.57 13.25 8.84
CA SER A 90 -25.67 12.68 9.62
C SER A 90 -25.65 13.13 11.09
N VAL A 91 -24.46 13.15 11.71
CA VAL A 91 -24.30 13.58 13.12
C VAL A 91 -24.41 15.10 13.26
N PHE A 92 -23.92 15.88 12.29
CA PHE A 92 -24.10 17.34 12.29
C PHE A 92 -25.58 17.74 12.30
N ASN A 93 -26.41 17.00 11.55
CA ASN A 93 -27.84 17.29 11.48
C ASN A 93 -28.59 16.98 12.78
N ASN A 94 -28.01 16.14 13.65
CA ASN A 94 -28.65 15.65 14.88
C ASN A 94 -27.98 16.16 16.18
N ASN A 95 -26.82 16.83 16.15
CA ASN A 95 -25.99 17.08 17.34
C ASN A 95 -24.91 18.20 17.20
N SER A 96 -24.14 18.43 18.27
CA SER A 96 -23.06 19.43 18.36
C SER A 96 -21.90 19.25 17.35
N LYS A 97 -21.29 20.37 16.94
CA LYS A 97 -20.17 20.42 15.98
C LYS A 97 -18.96 19.54 16.35
N LYS A 98 -18.61 19.46 17.64
CA LYS A 98 -17.46 18.64 18.11
C LYS A 98 -17.72 17.14 17.97
N LEU A 99 -18.96 16.69 18.19
CA LEU A 99 -19.35 15.29 18.05
C LEU A 99 -19.38 14.85 16.58
N SER A 100 -19.82 15.74 15.67
CA SER A 100 -19.80 15.49 14.22
C SER A 100 -18.38 15.32 13.67
N LEU A 101 -17.43 16.17 14.10
CA LEU A 101 -16.03 16.06 13.66
C LEU A 101 -15.37 14.77 14.14
N THR A 102 -15.53 14.44 15.43
CA THR A 102 -14.91 13.24 16.02
C THR A 102 -15.47 11.95 15.43
N SER A 103 -16.80 11.84 15.32
CA SER A 103 -17.45 10.67 14.72
C SER A 103 -17.11 10.51 13.22
N GLY A 104 -17.02 11.61 12.47
CA GLY A 104 -16.61 11.60 11.07
C GLY A 104 -15.15 11.15 10.86
N LEU A 105 -14.23 11.57 11.73
CA LEU A 105 -12.83 11.12 11.66
C LEU A 105 -12.69 9.63 11.98
N ILE A 106 -13.37 9.15 13.03
CA ILE A 106 -13.36 7.73 13.40
C ILE A 106 -13.96 6.90 12.27
N SER A 107 -15.10 7.31 11.71
CA SER A 107 -15.72 6.57 10.61
C SER A 107 -14.89 6.61 9.33
N SER A 108 -14.18 7.71 9.05
CA SER A 108 -13.24 7.82 7.93
C SER A 108 -12.12 6.77 8.04
N VAL A 109 -11.45 6.69 9.18
CA VAL A 109 -10.36 5.72 9.39
C VAL A 109 -10.87 4.28 9.28
N LEU A 110 -12.00 3.97 9.93
CA LEU A 110 -12.58 2.62 9.89
C LEU A 110 -13.03 2.21 8.49
N SER A 111 -13.77 3.08 7.80
CA SER A 111 -14.24 2.81 6.44
C SER A 111 -13.10 2.69 5.45
N GLY A 112 -12.07 3.53 5.58
CA GLY A 112 -10.87 3.45 4.74
C GLY A 112 -10.10 2.15 4.93
N TYR A 113 -9.88 1.74 6.18
CA TYR A 113 -9.22 0.47 6.49
C TYR A 113 -9.99 -0.74 5.97
N ILE A 114 -11.31 -0.78 6.18
CA ILE A 114 -12.18 -1.85 5.66
C ILE A 114 -12.13 -1.88 4.13
N GLY A 115 -12.19 -0.72 3.47
CA GLY A 115 -12.08 -0.60 2.01
C GLY A 115 -10.76 -1.13 1.47
N TYR A 116 -9.64 -0.77 2.11
CA TYR A 116 -8.31 -1.27 1.76
C TYR A 116 -8.22 -2.79 1.92
N VAL A 117 -8.61 -3.34 3.08
CA VAL A 117 -8.51 -4.78 3.35
C VAL A 117 -9.40 -5.59 2.42
N ALA A 118 -10.64 -5.15 2.19
CA ALA A 118 -11.58 -5.83 1.30
C ALA A 118 -11.07 -5.83 -0.15
N SER A 119 -10.61 -4.70 -0.67
CA SER A 119 -10.10 -4.60 -2.03
C SER A 119 -8.80 -5.38 -2.22
N LYS A 120 -7.87 -5.35 -1.25
CA LYS A 120 -6.67 -6.17 -1.25
C LYS A 120 -7.00 -7.66 -1.32
N LYS A 121 -7.93 -8.13 -0.48
CA LYS A 121 -8.35 -9.55 -0.48
C LYS A 121 -9.02 -9.97 -1.79
N ILE A 122 -9.79 -9.07 -2.43
CA ILE A 122 -10.40 -9.34 -3.74
C ILE A 122 -9.32 -9.44 -4.82
N LYS A 123 -8.36 -8.51 -4.84
CA LYS A 123 -7.22 -8.53 -5.77
C LYS A 123 -6.42 -9.82 -5.64
N ASP A 124 -6.05 -10.19 -4.40
CA ASP A 124 -5.31 -11.42 -4.10
C ASP A 124 -6.07 -12.70 -4.52
N TYR A 125 -7.41 -12.66 -4.60
CA TYR A 125 -8.23 -13.80 -5.05
C TYR A 125 -8.35 -13.88 -6.58
N LEU A 126 -8.34 -12.74 -7.27
CA LEU A 126 -8.51 -12.66 -8.72
C LEU A 126 -7.23 -12.97 -9.50
N GLU A 127 -6.08 -12.76 -8.86
CA GLU A 127 -4.75 -12.98 -9.42
C GLU A 127 -4.14 -14.29 -8.91
#